data_AF-A0A6G7RU06-F1
#
_entry.id   AF-A0A6G7RU06-F1
#
_cell.length_a   1.000
_cell.length_b   1.000
_cell.length_c   1.000
_cell.angle_alpha   90.00
_cell.angle_beta   90.00
_cell.angle_gamma   90.00
#
_symmetry.space_group_name_H-M   'P 1'
#
loop_
_entity.id
_entity.type
_entity.pdbx_description
1 polymer ?
#
loop_
_entity_poly.entity_id
_entity_poly.type
_entity_poly.pdbx_seq_one_letter_code
_entity_poly.pdbx_strand_id
1 'polypeptide(L)'
;MKHLAYVLILVLAFSCKDNQKEKVETTVETTTHTETSTQNTEKNTETTADLPFLKDIKSLEKDKSANPIEAFKTKATNIATEVVKLNKDNIKDALAKAKDFKNVVITVDNHTIVKLDVNDCKPSSAWSACMPKAEGYIKKGDLVYQNDYANNIIGLPDGQERLLFLFD
;
A
#
# COMPACT_ATOMS: atom_id res chain seq x y z
N MET A 1 34.50 -33.02 -40.97
CA MET A 1 35.01 -34.05 -40.04
C MET A 1 35.47 -33.35 -38.77
N LYS A 2 34.92 -33.77 -37.63
CA LYS A 2 35.42 -33.70 -36.24
C LYS A 2 36.31 -32.51 -35.83
N HIS A 3 35.73 -31.59 -35.03
CA HIS A 3 36.48 -30.90 -33.97
C HIS A 3 35.58 -30.89 -32.72
N LEU A 4 35.65 -31.95 -31.90
CA LEU A 4 36.47 -32.05 -30.68
C LEU A 4 36.08 -30.99 -29.63
N ALA A 5 35.19 -31.42 -28.74
CA ALA A 5 34.88 -30.80 -27.48
C ALA A 5 36.13 -30.74 -26.59
N TYR A 6 36.33 -29.61 -25.91
CA TYR A 6 37.14 -29.53 -24.70
C TYR A 6 36.42 -28.70 -23.66
N VAL A 7 35.99 -29.39 -22.61
CA VAL A 7 35.61 -28.84 -21.31
C VAL A 7 36.88 -28.35 -20.62
N LEU A 8 36.87 -27.14 -20.08
CA LEU A 8 37.82 -26.73 -19.05
C LEU A 8 37.10 -25.95 -17.95
N ILE A 9 36.93 -26.62 -16.81
CA ILE A 9 36.52 -26.06 -15.53
C ILE A 9 37.78 -25.50 -14.87
N LEU A 10 37.76 -24.24 -14.45
CA LEU A 10 38.76 -23.66 -13.55
C LEU A 10 38.03 -22.98 -12.40
N VAL A 11 37.96 -23.70 -11.29
CA VAL A 11 37.60 -23.19 -9.96
C VAL A 11 38.86 -22.58 -9.36
N LEU A 12 38.85 -21.30 -9.03
CA LEU A 12 39.86 -20.69 -8.15
C LEU A 12 39.19 -20.31 -6.84
N ALA A 13 39.25 -21.25 -5.88
CA ALA A 13 39.05 -20.96 -4.48
C ALA A 13 40.37 -20.40 -3.91
N PHE A 14 40.40 -19.11 -3.61
CA PHE A 14 41.45 -18.55 -2.75
C PHE A 14 40.98 -18.64 -1.29
N SER A 15 41.57 -19.61 -0.58
CA SER A 15 41.43 -19.84 0.84
C SER A 15 42.45 -19.01 1.64
N CYS A 16 41.98 -18.49 2.78
CA CYS A 16 42.71 -18.22 4.04
C CYS A 16 43.70 -17.03 4.05
N LYS A 17 43.80 -16.24 5.13
CA LYS A 17 43.81 -16.64 6.54
C LYS A 17 43.60 -15.46 7.52
N ASP A 18 42.88 -15.78 8.60
CA ASP A 18 42.75 -15.17 9.93
C ASP A 18 43.79 -14.15 10.42
N ASN A 19 43.32 -13.16 11.21
CA ASN A 19 43.81 -12.87 12.57
C ASN A 19 42.88 -11.92 13.36
N GLN A 20 42.11 -12.53 14.28
CA GLN A 20 41.78 -12.19 15.68
C GLN A 20 41.56 -10.73 16.18
N LYS A 21 40.32 -10.56 16.73
CA LYS A 21 39.90 -10.09 18.08
C LYS A 21 40.34 -8.73 18.64
N GLU A 22 39.36 -7.86 18.95
CA GLU A 22 38.96 -7.40 20.32
C GLU A 22 37.65 -6.56 20.22
N LYS A 23 36.51 -7.03 20.74
CA LYS A 23 35.77 -6.61 21.97
C LYS A 23 35.56 -5.09 22.14
N VAL A 24 34.30 -4.65 22.28
CA VAL A 24 33.72 -3.95 23.46
C VAL A 24 32.32 -3.34 23.15
N GLU A 25 31.40 -3.66 24.07
CA GLU A 25 30.16 -3.03 24.57
C GLU A 25 29.09 -2.33 23.70
N THR A 26 27.88 -2.86 23.91
CA THR A 26 26.59 -2.19 23.99
C THR A 26 26.63 -0.81 24.66
N THR A 27 26.03 0.19 24.01
CA THR A 27 25.32 1.29 24.70
C THR A 27 24.15 1.74 23.83
N VAL A 28 22.97 1.72 24.44
CA VAL A 28 21.73 2.34 23.98
C VAL A 28 21.85 3.83 24.28
N GLU A 29 21.63 4.71 23.29
CA GLU A 29 21.12 6.08 23.52
C GLU A 29 20.58 6.72 22.23
N THR A 30 19.26 6.82 22.17
CA THR A 30 18.46 8.05 22.10
C THR A 30 18.98 9.25 21.25
N THR A 31 18.18 9.52 20.21
CA THR A 31 17.81 10.84 19.64
C THR A 31 18.90 11.72 19.02
N THR A 32 18.77 11.98 17.72
CA THR A 32 18.97 13.32 17.17
C THR A 32 17.98 13.56 16.04
N HIS A 33 17.03 14.45 16.31
CA HIS A 33 16.12 15.04 15.35
C HIS A 33 16.93 15.81 14.30
N THR A 34 16.67 15.55 13.02
CA THR A 34 17.06 16.47 11.95
C THR A 34 15.96 17.51 11.84
N GLU A 35 16.28 18.74 12.24
CA GLU A 35 15.48 19.93 12.01
C GLU A 35 15.44 20.22 10.50
N THR A 36 14.24 20.37 9.95
CA THR A 36 14.01 21.09 8.70
C THR A 36 13.17 22.31 9.02
N SER A 37 13.75 23.47 8.69
CA SER A 37 13.16 24.80 8.81
C SER A 37 12.16 25.08 7.68
N THR A 38 11.23 25.98 8.01
CA THR A 38 10.41 26.86 7.14
C THR A 38 9.20 26.27 6.41
N GLN A 39 7.99 26.60 6.87
CA GLN A 39 7.17 27.74 6.40
C GLN A 39 5.76 27.61 7.01
N ASN A 40 5.30 28.68 7.68
CA ASN A 40 3.90 28.83 8.07
C ASN A 40 3.05 28.95 6.80
N THR A 41 2.47 27.85 6.37
CA THR A 41 1.26 27.85 5.55
C THR A 41 0.10 27.59 6.48
N GLU A 42 -0.93 28.44 6.43
CA GLU A 42 -2.18 28.24 7.16
C GLU A 42 -2.65 26.80 6.96
N LYS A 43 -2.55 25.98 8.01
CA LYS A 43 -3.01 24.61 8.03
C LYS A 43 -4.53 24.66 7.98
N ASN A 44 -5.06 24.62 6.77
CA ASN A 44 -6.47 24.35 6.56
C ASN A 44 -6.75 22.98 7.18
N THR A 45 -7.57 22.95 8.23
CA THR A 45 -7.86 21.73 8.99
C THR A 45 -8.76 20.84 8.13
N GLU A 46 -8.16 20.08 7.21
CA GLU A 46 -8.89 19.08 6.45
C GLU A 46 -9.41 18.00 7.40
N THR A 47 -10.68 17.64 7.25
CA THR A 47 -11.38 16.66 8.08
C THR A 47 -11.99 15.56 7.22
N THR A 48 -12.44 14.46 7.82
CA THR A 48 -13.14 13.39 7.08
C THR A 48 -14.44 13.86 6.42
N ALA A 49 -15.01 15.00 6.85
CA ALA A 49 -16.13 15.64 6.18
C ALA A 49 -15.79 16.10 4.75
N ASP A 50 -14.51 16.33 4.47
CA ASP A 50 -13.98 16.75 3.17
C ASP A 50 -13.75 15.60 2.18
N LEU A 51 -14.14 14.38 2.58
CA LEU A 51 -14.11 13.17 1.75
C LEU A 51 -15.54 12.63 1.53
N PRO A 52 -16.33 13.21 0.59
CA PRO A 52 -17.69 12.76 0.28
C PRO A 52 -17.79 11.26 -0.03
N PHE A 53 -16.74 10.68 -0.63
CA PHE A 53 -16.64 9.26 -0.96
C PHE A 53 -16.86 8.33 0.24
N LEU A 54 -16.45 8.75 1.44
CA LEU A 54 -16.64 7.95 2.66
C LEU A 54 -18.12 7.80 3.02
N LYS A 55 -18.97 8.76 2.64
CA LYS A 55 -20.41 8.73 2.91
C LYS A 55 -21.21 8.13 1.76
N ASP A 56 -20.88 8.53 0.53
CA ASP A 56 -21.52 8.09 -0.70
C ASP A 56 -20.45 7.82 -1.76
N ILE A 57 -20.28 6.56 -2.12
CA ILE A 57 -19.29 6.11 -3.10
C ILE A 57 -19.52 6.81 -4.46
N LYS A 58 -20.79 7.06 -4.84
CA LYS A 58 -21.13 7.72 -6.11
C LYS A 58 -20.80 9.20 -6.15
N SER A 59 -20.41 9.79 -5.02
CA SER A 59 -19.93 11.18 -5.00
C SER A 59 -18.69 11.39 -5.88
N LEU A 60 -17.90 10.33 -6.13
CA LEU A 60 -16.72 10.39 -7.00
C LEU A 60 -17.07 10.78 -8.45
N GLU A 61 -18.26 10.42 -8.94
CA GLU A 61 -18.75 10.76 -10.28
C GLU A 61 -19.01 12.28 -10.46
N LYS A 62 -19.13 13.01 -9.35
CA LYS A 62 -19.39 14.45 -9.32
C LYS A 62 -18.12 15.28 -9.16
N ASP A 63 -16.99 14.63 -8.90
CA ASP A 63 -15.69 15.27 -8.78
C ASP A 63 -15.23 15.77 -10.16
N LYS A 64 -14.79 17.03 -10.23
CA LYS A 64 -14.41 17.71 -11.47
C LYS A 64 -12.91 17.75 -11.72
N SER A 65 -12.11 17.13 -10.85
CA SER A 65 -10.67 17.03 -11.05
C SER A 65 -10.34 16.18 -12.28
N ALA A 66 -9.15 16.36 -12.84
CA ALA A 66 -8.68 15.56 -13.97
C ALA A 66 -8.62 14.06 -13.63
N ASN A 67 -8.37 13.73 -12.37
CA ASN A 67 -8.42 12.37 -11.85
C ASN A 67 -9.03 12.36 -10.43
N PRO A 68 -10.33 12.04 -10.30
CA PRO A 68 -11.01 11.96 -9.00
C PRO A 68 -10.36 11.01 -7.99
N ILE A 69 -9.78 9.91 -8.46
CA ILE A 69 -9.14 8.90 -7.59
C ILE A 69 -7.84 9.46 -7.00
N GLU A 70 -7.07 10.17 -7.82
CA GLU A 70 -5.84 10.84 -7.38
C GLU A 70 -6.14 11.99 -6.42
N ALA A 71 -7.17 12.80 -6.73
CA ALA A 71 -7.62 13.88 -5.86
C ALA A 71 -8.10 13.36 -4.50
N PHE A 72 -8.84 12.25 -4.47
CA PHE A 72 -9.16 11.55 -3.22
C PHE A 72 -7.89 11.10 -2.49
N LYS A 73 -6.98 10.42 -3.19
CA LYS A 73 -5.75 9.86 -2.60
C LYS A 73 -4.91 10.94 -1.90
N THR A 74 -4.75 12.10 -2.52
CA THR A 74 -4.02 13.24 -1.94
C THR A 74 -4.66 13.71 -0.64
N LYS A 75 -5.97 13.96 -0.62
CA LYS A 75 -6.68 14.39 0.59
C LYS A 75 -6.67 13.32 1.66
N ALA A 76 -6.98 12.08 1.28
CA ALA A 76 -7.01 10.93 2.18
C ALA A 76 -5.68 10.72 2.91
N THR A 77 -4.54 10.96 2.26
CA THR A 77 -3.21 10.83 2.87
C THR A 77 -3.00 11.80 4.04
N ASN A 78 -3.62 12.98 4.01
CA ASN A 78 -3.51 13.97 5.08
C ASN A 78 -4.54 13.77 6.21
N ILE A 79 -5.66 13.11 5.90
CA ILE A 79 -6.86 13.06 6.76
C ILE A 79 -7.01 11.69 7.45
N ALA A 80 -6.55 10.61 6.82
CA ALA A 80 -6.70 9.26 7.37
C ALA A 80 -5.99 9.15 8.73
N THR A 81 -6.62 8.41 9.65
CA THR A 81 -5.97 8.04 10.92
C THR A 81 -4.69 7.26 10.64
N GLU A 82 -4.71 6.40 9.61
CA GLU A 82 -3.55 5.63 9.18
C GLU A 82 -3.59 5.33 7.68
N VAL A 83 -2.40 5.28 7.08
CA VAL A 83 -2.18 4.87 5.70
C VAL A 83 -1.18 3.71 5.69
N VAL A 84 -1.59 2.56 5.15
CA VAL A 84 -0.76 1.35 5.08
C VAL A 84 -0.52 0.99 3.62
N LYS A 85 0.75 0.89 3.21
CA LYS A 85 1.10 0.30 1.92
C LYS A 85 0.96 -1.21 1.98
N LEU A 86 0.01 -1.75 1.22
CA LEU A 86 -0.32 -3.16 1.19
C LEU A 86 0.62 -3.97 0.30
N ASN A 87 0.98 -5.15 0.76
CA ASN A 87 1.66 -6.20 0.01
C ASN A 87 1.15 -7.57 0.50
N LYS A 88 1.67 -8.65 -0.09
CA LYS A 88 1.24 -10.02 0.25
C LYS A 88 1.52 -10.37 1.72
N ASP A 89 2.59 -9.84 2.29
CA ASP A 89 3.07 -10.20 3.62
C ASP A 89 2.26 -9.51 4.72
N ASN A 90 1.77 -8.28 4.47
CA ASN A 90 1.11 -7.48 5.50
C ASN A 90 -0.42 -7.35 5.35
N ILE A 91 -1.01 -7.72 4.20
CA ILE A 91 -2.44 -7.46 3.95
C ILE A 91 -3.35 -8.16 4.96
N LYS A 92 -2.98 -9.35 5.43
CA LYS A 92 -3.78 -10.11 6.39
C LYS A 92 -3.94 -9.35 7.71
N ASP A 93 -2.83 -8.84 8.23
CA ASP A 93 -2.82 -8.12 9.51
C ASP A 93 -3.41 -6.71 9.36
N ALA A 94 -3.15 -6.05 8.23
CA ALA A 94 -3.75 -4.76 7.91
C ALA A 94 -5.28 -4.84 7.83
N LEU A 95 -5.83 -5.89 7.20
CA LEU A 95 -7.27 -6.13 7.13
C LEU A 95 -7.88 -6.54 8.47
N ALA A 96 -7.13 -7.25 9.33
CA ALA A 96 -7.58 -7.56 10.68
C ALA A 96 -7.75 -6.28 11.51
N LYS A 97 -6.75 -5.39 11.45
CA LYS A 97 -6.79 -4.07 12.09
C LYS A 97 -7.88 -3.16 11.53
N ALA A 98 -8.14 -3.23 10.22
CA ALA A 98 -9.13 -2.39 9.56
C ALA A 98 -10.57 -2.56 10.13
N LYS A 99 -10.84 -3.65 10.84
CA LYS A 99 -12.14 -3.91 11.50
C LYS A 99 -12.46 -2.94 12.63
N ASP A 100 -11.45 -2.28 13.20
CA ASP A 100 -11.63 -1.32 14.29
C ASP A 100 -12.00 0.09 13.78
N PHE A 101 -12.05 0.30 12.46
CA PHE A 101 -12.27 1.60 11.82
C PHE A 101 -13.64 1.69 11.15
N LYS A 102 -14.22 2.89 11.13
CA LYS A 102 -15.56 3.12 10.55
C LYS A 102 -15.57 3.10 9.03
N ASN A 103 -14.52 3.64 8.41
CA ASN A 103 -14.37 3.60 6.96
C ASN A 103 -12.99 3.09 6.59
N VAL A 104 -12.98 2.19 5.63
CA VAL A 104 -11.78 1.52 5.13
C VAL A 104 -11.78 1.62 3.62
N VAL A 105 -10.74 2.20 3.05
CA VAL A 105 -10.62 2.41 1.60
C VAL A 105 -9.29 1.86 1.10
N ILE A 106 -9.30 1.18 -0.03
CA ILE A 106 -8.08 0.81 -0.76
C ILE A 106 -8.02 1.59 -2.06
N THR A 107 -6.87 2.17 -2.38
CA THR A 107 -6.55 2.62 -3.75
C THR A 107 -5.51 1.72 -4.39
N VAL A 108 -5.59 1.54 -5.70
CA VAL A 108 -4.49 0.99 -6.53
C VAL A 108 -4.00 2.10 -7.45
N ASP A 109 -2.72 2.44 -7.31
CA ASP A 109 -2.06 3.58 -7.94
C ASP A 109 -2.95 4.84 -7.93
N ASN A 110 -3.39 5.30 -9.09
CA ASN A 110 -4.34 6.41 -9.25
C ASN A 110 -5.54 6.03 -10.13
N HIS A 111 -5.80 4.73 -10.32
CA HIS A 111 -6.82 4.24 -11.24
C HIS A 111 -7.88 3.36 -10.58
N THR A 112 -7.70 2.90 -9.34
CA THR A 112 -8.72 2.12 -8.63
C THR A 112 -8.92 2.68 -7.24
N ILE A 113 -10.18 2.76 -6.80
CA ILE A 113 -10.56 3.08 -5.42
C ILE A 113 -11.73 2.19 -5.02
N VAL A 114 -11.67 1.62 -3.82
CA VAL A 114 -12.76 0.82 -3.25
C VAL A 114 -12.93 1.10 -1.76
N LYS A 115 -14.18 1.23 -1.32
CA LYS A 115 -14.55 1.18 0.10
C LYS A 115 -14.86 -0.27 0.46
N LEU A 116 -14.37 -0.72 1.61
CA LEU A 116 -14.50 -2.12 2.05
C LEU A 116 -15.66 -2.29 3.04
N ASP A 117 -16.39 -3.38 2.90
CA ASP A 117 -17.13 -4.00 4.00
C ASP A 117 -16.26 -5.10 4.59
N VAL A 118 -15.53 -4.76 5.65
CA VAL A 118 -14.54 -5.64 6.31
C VAL A 118 -15.16 -6.84 7.04
N ASN A 119 -16.48 -6.91 7.15
CA ASN A 119 -17.18 -8.00 7.82
C ASN A 119 -17.68 -9.08 6.86
N ASP A 120 -17.97 -8.74 5.60
CA ASP A 120 -18.21 -9.71 4.52
C ASP A 120 -16.91 -9.97 3.77
N CYS A 121 -16.32 -11.17 3.90
CA CYS A 121 -15.07 -11.48 3.21
C CYS A 121 -15.04 -12.90 2.65
N LYS A 122 -14.26 -13.09 1.58
CA LYS A 122 -13.98 -14.40 0.98
C LYS A 122 -12.49 -14.74 1.00
N PRO A 123 -12.10 -16.02 1.19
CA PRO A 123 -10.70 -16.42 1.09
C PRO A 123 -10.11 -16.11 -0.29
N SER A 124 -8.88 -15.60 -0.32
CA SER A 124 -8.10 -15.38 -1.54
C SER A 124 -6.76 -16.10 -1.45
N SER A 125 -6.52 -17.07 -2.34
CA SER A 125 -5.24 -17.76 -2.41
C SER A 125 -4.09 -16.81 -2.81
N ALA A 126 -4.35 -15.89 -3.74
CA ALA A 126 -3.34 -14.95 -4.23
C ALA A 126 -2.82 -14.02 -3.12
N TRP A 127 -3.76 -13.45 -2.34
CA TRP A 127 -3.44 -12.55 -1.23
C TRP A 127 -3.17 -13.28 0.09
N SER A 128 -3.47 -14.59 0.16
CA SER A 128 -3.34 -15.39 1.39
C SER A 128 -4.08 -14.77 2.59
N ALA A 129 -5.22 -14.15 2.32
CA ALA A 129 -6.04 -13.41 3.29
C ALA A 129 -7.54 -13.57 2.99
N CYS A 130 -8.39 -13.26 3.97
CA CYS A 130 -9.82 -13.08 3.72
C CYS A 130 -10.04 -11.69 3.15
N MET A 131 -10.43 -11.61 1.89
CA MET A 131 -10.54 -10.36 1.14
C MET A 131 -11.97 -9.83 1.25
N PRO A 132 -12.16 -8.61 1.79
CA PRO A 132 -13.48 -8.02 2.01
C PRO A 132 -14.29 -7.83 0.74
N LYS A 133 -15.61 -7.79 0.87
CA LYS A 133 -16.53 -7.21 -0.11
C LYS A 133 -16.18 -5.73 -0.26
N ALA A 134 -16.28 -5.24 -1.48
CA ALA A 134 -15.78 -3.92 -1.84
C ALA A 134 -16.64 -3.28 -2.92
N GLU A 135 -16.81 -1.97 -2.80
CA GLU A 135 -17.56 -1.15 -3.74
C GLU A 135 -16.76 0.09 -4.10
N GLY A 136 -16.72 0.47 -5.38
CA GLY A 136 -15.95 1.62 -5.82
C GLY A 136 -15.82 1.71 -7.33
N TYR A 137 -14.67 2.20 -7.82
CA TYR A 137 -14.47 2.51 -9.23
C TYR A 137 -13.09 2.11 -9.74
N ILE A 138 -13.04 1.77 -11.03
CA ILE A 138 -11.80 1.70 -11.82
C ILE A 138 -11.89 2.75 -12.92
N LYS A 139 -10.89 3.61 -13.04
CA LYS A 139 -10.76 4.60 -14.11
C LYS A 139 -10.13 3.96 -15.35
N LYS A 140 -10.92 3.81 -16.41
CA LYS A 140 -10.48 3.29 -17.74
C LYS A 140 -10.81 4.29 -18.85
N GLY A 141 -10.42 5.54 -18.63
CA GLY A 141 -11.03 6.70 -19.29
C GLY A 141 -12.03 7.32 -18.31
N ASP A 142 -13.28 6.86 -18.41
CA ASP A 142 -14.36 7.13 -17.45
C ASP A 142 -14.24 6.26 -16.19
N LEU A 143 -14.98 6.65 -15.15
CA LEU A 143 -15.13 5.85 -13.93
C LEU A 143 -16.08 4.69 -14.18
N VAL A 144 -15.59 3.46 -14.00
CA VAL A 144 -16.39 2.23 -14.11
C VAL A 144 -16.67 1.69 -12.73
N TYR A 145 -17.93 1.73 -12.32
CA TYR A 145 -18.40 1.22 -11.04
C TYR A 145 -18.09 -0.29 -10.88
N GLN A 146 -17.71 -0.69 -9.67
CA GLN A 146 -17.40 -2.06 -9.28
C GLN A 146 -18.09 -2.39 -7.95
N ASN A 147 -18.60 -3.62 -7.85
CA ASN A 147 -19.14 -4.17 -6.60
C ASN A 147 -18.89 -5.68 -6.56
N ASP A 148 -17.78 -6.06 -5.95
CA ASP A 148 -17.31 -7.44 -5.83
C ASP A 148 -16.36 -7.52 -4.63
N TYR A 149 -15.78 -8.67 -4.37
CA TYR A 149 -14.72 -8.80 -3.39
C TYR A 149 -13.44 -8.12 -3.87
N ALA A 150 -12.74 -7.47 -2.93
CA ALA A 150 -11.59 -6.62 -3.19
C ALA A 150 -10.53 -7.29 -4.06
N ASN A 151 -10.26 -8.59 -3.88
CA ASN A 151 -9.28 -9.33 -4.68
C ASN A 151 -9.58 -9.34 -6.18
N ASN A 152 -10.85 -9.23 -6.58
CA ASN A 152 -11.25 -9.18 -7.98
C ASN A 152 -11.12 -7.77 -8.58
N ILE A 153 -11.07 -6.73 -7.73
CA ILE A 153 -11.02 -5.33 -8.14
C ILE A 153 -9.59 -4.77 -8.06
N ILE A 154 -8.85 -5.08 -6.99
CA ILE A 154 -7.48 -4.57 -6.75
C ILE A 154 -6.39 -5.42 -7.41
N GLY A 155 -6.78 -6.51 -8.07
CA GLY A 155 -5.90 -7.43 -8.78
C GLY A 155 -5.08 -8.34 -7.87
N LEU A 156 -4.03 -8.92 -8.45
CA LEU A 156 -3.07 -9.79 -7.76
C LEU A 156 -2.03 -8.96 -7.00
N PRO A 157 -1.37 -9.52 -5.98
CA PRO A 157 -0.18 -8.88 -5.41
C PRO A 157 0.91 -8.78 -6.48
N ASP A 158 1.28 -7.56 -6.82
CA ASP A 158 2.29 -7.22 -7.82
C ASP A 158 3.03 -5.92 -7.42
N GLY A 159 3.74 -5.30 -8.36
CA GLY A 159 4.50 -4.07 -8.12
C GLY A 159 3.67 -2.79 -8.00
N GLN A 160 2.36 -2.83 -8.25
CA GLN A 160 1.50 -1.63 -8.17
C GLN A 160 1.33 -1.18 -6.72
N GLU A 161 1.28 0.13 -6.51
CA GLU A 161 1.05 0.70 -5.18
C GLU A 161 -0.39 0.45 -4.75
N ARG A 162 -0.55 -0.18 -3.58
CA ARG A 162 -1.85 -0.34 -2.94
C ARG A 162 -1.81 0.31 -1.58
N LEU A 163 -2.64 1.33 -1.37
CA LEU A 163 -2.72 2.04 -0.10
C LEU A 163 -4.07 1.72 0.56
N LEU A 164 -4.01 1.26 1.80
CA LEU A 164 -5.15 1.13 2.70
C LEU A 164 -5.24 2.39 3.56
N PHE A 165 -6.37 3.09 3.48
CA PHE A 165 -6.70 4.24 4.29
C PHE A 165 -7.71 3.84 5.35
N LEU A 166 -7.40 4.16 6.60
CA LEU A 166 -8.23 3.87 7.78
C LEU A 166 -8.76 5.18 8.35
N PHE A 167 -10.08 5.26 8.55
CA PHE A 167 -10.75 6.46 9.08
C PHE A 167 -11.71 6.11 10.22
N ASP A 168 -11.63 6.89 11.29
CA ASP A 168 -12.56 6.86 12.42
C ASP A 168 -13.84 7.67 12.19
#